data_AF-A0A3M5UU05-F1
#
_entry.id   AF-A0A3M5UU05-F1
#
_cell.length_a   1.000
_cell.length_b   1.000
_cell.length_c   1.000
_cell.angle_alpha   90.00
_cell.angle_beta   90.00
_cell.angle_gamma   90.00
#
_symmetry.space_group_name_H-M   'P 1'
#
loop_
_entity.id
_entity.type
_entity.pdbx_description
1 polymer ?
#
loop_
_entity_poly.entity_id
_entity_poly.type
_entity_poly.pdbx_seq_one_letter_code
_entity_poly.pdbx_strand_id
1 'polypeptide(L)'
;MEDSLRQDFQVPFVSLILFSDSPMPVGRWVSSAEAQKAIGGLIGEKIICGALREHELAFLFGAEQGKEVGSTAIASLNHLGLHGVLAIGSRDPQHYKSSVGTLFLSYIADVLSRLLPRFAHSLRSVR
;
A
#
# COMPACT_ATOMS: atom_id res chain seq x y z
N MET A 1 7.49 1.38 12.24
CA MET A 1 7.52 0.73 10.91
C MET A 1 7.49 1.77 9.79
N GLU A 2 6.55 2.72 9.80
CA GLU A 2 6.56 3.85 8.86
C GLU A 2 7.87 4.65 8.92
N ASP A 3 8.39 4.88 10.14
CA ASP A 3 9.67 5.59 10.34
C ASP A 3 10.88 4.85 9.76
N SER A 4 10.95 3.51 9.89
CA SER A 4 12.07 2.72 9.35
C SER A 4 12.09 2.73 7.82
N LEU A 5 10.92 2.71 7.16
CA LEU A 5 10.85 2.81 5.70
C LEU A 5 11.27 4.20 5.19
N ARG A 6 10.93 5.27 5.92
CA ARG A 6 11.36 6.62 5.57
C ARG A 6 12.85 6.85 5.81
N GLN A 7 13.37 6.38 6.95
CA GLN A 7 14.77 6.61 7.34
C GLN A 7 15.77 5.71 6.62
N ASP A 8 15.47 4.41 6.48
CA ASP A 8 16.44 3.45 5.95
C ASP A 8 16.43 3.37 4.41
N PHE A 9 15.29 3.68 3.78
CA PHE A 9 15.12 3.57 2.32
C PHE A 9 14.97 4.93 1.61
N GLN A 10 15.01 6.05 2.35
CA GLN A 10 14.84 7.41 1.82
C GLN A 10 13.59 7.58 0.94
N VAL A 11 12.50 6.88 1.26
CA VAL A 11 11.25 6.96 0.49
C VAL A 11 10.38 8.09 1.05
N PRO A 12 10.16 9.19 0.32
CA PRO A 12 9.46 10.36 0.86
C PRO A 12 7.96 10.10 1.10
N PHE A 13 7.35 9.19 0.35
CA PHE A 13 5.93 8.85 0.47
C PHE A 13 5.76 7.34 0.65
N VAL A 14 5.12 6.94 1.75
CA VAL A 14 4.82 5.55 2.06
C VAL A 14 3.36 5.47 2.51
N SER A 15 2.67 4.44 2.05
CA SER A 15 1.29 4.18 2.44
C SER A 15 1.05 2.68 2.61
N LEU A 16 0.52 2.31 3.77
CA LEU A 16 0.00 0.98 4.05
C LEU A 16 -1.49 1.13 4.34
N ILE A 17 -2.33 0.52 3.52
CA ILE A 17 -3.79 0.55 3.68
C ILE A 17 -4.27 -0.89 3.81
N LEU A 18 -4.88 -1.21 4.95
CA LEU A 18 -5.49 -2.51 5.17
C LEU A 18 -6.96 -2.51 4.74
N PHE A 19 -7.42 -3.63 4.20
CA PHE A 19 -8.82 -3.82 3.83
C PHE A 19 -9.53 -4.58 4.95
N SER A 20 -10.54 -3.94 5.53
CA SER A 20 -11.31 -4.48 6.64
C SER A 20 -12.71 -3.88 6.66
N ASP A 21 -13.72 -4.74 6.82
CA ASP A 21 -15.11 -4.31 7.03
C ASP A 21 -15.41 -4.02 8.51
N SER A 22 -14.44 -4.27 9.40
CA SER A 22 -14.51 -3.95 10.83
C SER A 22 -13.50 -2.86 11.17
N PRO A 23 -13.87 -1.89 12.02
CA PRO A 23 -12.98 -0.80 12.36
C PRO A 23 -11.76 -1.27 13.14
N MET A 24 -10.58 -0.81 12.72
CA MET A 24 -9.32 -1.06 13.40
C MET A 24 -8.92 0.16 14.25
N PRO A 25 -8.38 -0.06 15.46
CA PRO A 25 -8.08 1.02 16.41
C PRO A 25 -6.86 1.86 16.00
N VAL A 26 -5.99 1.34 15.13
CA VAL A 26 -4.75 1.99 14.71
C VAL A 26 -4.45 1.71 13.24
N GLY A 27 -3.67 2.61 12.63
CA GLY A 27 -3.27 2.51 11.23
C GLY A 27 -4.39 2.89 10.27
N ARG A 28 -4.04 2.92 8.98
CA ARG A 28 -4.97 3.27 7.92
C ARG A 28 -5.64 2.02 7.37
N TRP A 29 -6.97 2.02 7.35
CA TRP A 29 -7.78 0.94 6.81
C TRP A 29 -9.03 1.50 6.12
N VAL A 30 -9.57 0.73 5.19
CA VAL A 30 -10.83 1.01 4.48
C VAL A 30 -11.59 -0.29 4.25
N SER A 31 -12.87 -0.22 3.87
CA SER A 31 -13.58 -1.41 3.40
C SER A 31 -13.04 -1.89 2.05
N SER A 32 -13.23 -3.19 1.76
CA SER A 32 -12.84 -3.76 0.46
C SER A 32 -13.57 -3.07 -0.71
N ALA A 33 -14.82 -2.67 -0.49
CA ALA A 33 -15.62 -1.98 -1.51
C ALA A 33 -15.08 -0.58 -1.83
N GLU A 34 -14.65 0.18 -0.82
CA GLU A 34 -14.03 1.49 -1.01
C GLU A 34 -12.70 1.38 -1.73
N ALA A 35 -11.86 0.40 -1.36
CA ALA A 35 -10.60 0.14 -2.04
C ALA A 35 -10.82 -0.22 -3.52
N GLN A 36 -11.75 -1.12 -3.81
CA GLN A 36 -12.07 -1.53 -5.18
C GLN A 36 -12.55 -0.34 -6.03
N LYS A 37 -13.35 0.55 -5.44
CA LYS A 37 -13.83 1.77 -6.12
C LYS A 37 -12.70 2.75 -6.41
N ALA A 38 -11.75 2.91 -5.49
CA ALA A 38 -10.71 3.92 -5.61
C ALA A 38 -9.50 3.47 -6.43
N ILE A 39 -9.07 2.21 -6.28
CA ILE A 39 -7.82 1.68 -6.83
C ILE A 39 -7.98 0.25 -7.40
N GLY A 40 -9.19 -0.19 -7.73
CA GLY A 40 -9.44 -1.57 -8.17
C GLY A 40 -8.64 -2.00 -9.41
N GLY A 41 -8.29 -1.06 -10.30
CA GLY A 41 -7.42 -1.33 -11.44
C GLY A 41 -5.94 -1.52 -11.09
N LEU A 42 -5.55 -1.16 -9.85
CA LEU A 42 -4.19 -1.25 -9.34
C LEU A 42 -3.96 -2.47 -8.42
N ILE A 43 -5.03 -3.19 -8.08
CA ILE A 43 -4.99 -4.35 -7.22
C ILE A 43 -4.78 -5.61 -8.09
N GLY A 44 -3.78 -6.42 -7.74
CA GLY A 44 -3.46 -7.62 -8.51
C GLY A 44 -2.23 -8.35 -7.97
N GLU A 45 -1.80 -9.41 -8.67
CA GLU A 45 -0.68 -10.25 -8.24
C GLU A 45 0.71 -9.63 -8.48
N LYS A 46 0.79 -8.63 -9.38
CA LYS A 46 2.06 -8.00 -9.77
C LYS A 46 2.19 -6.62 -9.16
N ILE A 47 3.44 -6.22 -8.90
CA ILE A 47 3.74 -4.83 -8.61
C ILE A 47 3.40 -3.97 -9.82
N ILE A 48 2.72 -2.86 -9.56
CA ILE A 48 2.46 -1.82 -10.55
C ILE A 48 3.38 -0.64 -10.28
N CYS A 49 4.04 -0.16 -11.33
CA CYS A 49 4.99 0.94 -11.29
C CYS A 49 4.55 2.03 -12.28
N GLY A 50 4.80 3.30 -11.95
CA GLY A 50 4.62 4.44 -12.85
C GLY A 50 3.84 5.60 -12.27
N ALA A 51 3.33 6.45 -13.15
CA ALA A 51 2.43 7.55 -12.77
C ALA A 51 1.00 7.02 -12.59
N LEU A 52 0.32 7.53 -11.56
CA LEU A 52 -1.06 7.18 -11.25
C LEU A 52 -1.97 8.38 -11.48
N ARG A 53 -3.27 8.12 -11.51
CA ARG A 53 -4.29 9.17 -11.61
C ARG A 53 -4.36 9.93 -10.29
N GLU A 54 -4.77 11.20 -10.35
CA GLU A 54 -4.84 12.08 -9.18
C GLU A 54 -5.68 11.49 -8.03
N HIS A 55 -6.82 10.87 -8.33
CA HIS A 55 -7.66 10.24 -7.30
C HIS A 55 -7.00 9.00 -6.68
N GLU A 56 -6.19 8.25 -7.43
CA GLU A 56 -5.44 7.10 -6.92
C GLU A 56 -4.31 7.58 -5.99
N LEU A 57 -3.62 8.67 -6.36
CA LEU A 57 -2.60 9.30 -5.52
C LEU A 57 -3.20 9.89 -4.25
N ALA A 58 -4.33 10.58 -4.36
CA ALA A 58 -5.06 11.11 -3.20
C ALA A 58 -5.54 9.98 -2.30
N PHE A 59 -6.02 8.87 -2.87
CA PHE A 59 -6.36 7.68 -2.11
C PHE A 59 -5.12 7.06 -1.45
N LEU A 60 -3.98 6.95 -2.12
CA LEU A 60 -2.81 6.29 -1.52
C LEU A 60 -2.09 7.16 -0.50
N PHE A 61 -1.84 8.43 -0.79
CA PHE A 61 -0.95 9.29 -0.02
C PHE A 61 -1.66 10.49 0.64
N GLY A 62 -2.96 10.67 0.41
CA GLY A 62 -3.72 11.83 0.88
C GLY A 62 -3.74 12.97 -0.14
N ALA A 63 -4.74 13.85 -0.05
CA ALA A 63 -5.04 14.86 -1.07
C ALA A 63 -3.92 15.89 -1.28
N GLU A 64 -3.18 16.25 -0.22
CA GLU A 64 -2.09 17.23 -0.33
C GLU A 64 -0.77 16.57 -0.74
N GLN A 65 -0.35 15.52 -0.03
CA GLN A 65 0.92 14.84 -0.32
C GLN A 65 0.91 14.13 -1.67
N GLY A 66 -0.24 13.58 -2.09
CA GLY A 66 -0.38 12.91 -3.38
C GLY A 66 -0.05 13.79 -4.58
N LYS A 67 -0.22 15.12 -4.47
CA LYS A 67 0.11 16.08 -5.54
C LYS A 67 1.61 16.20 -5.80
N GLU A 68 2.44 15.83 -4.83
CA GLU A 68 3.90 15.89 -4.94
C GLU A 68 4.49 14.60 -5.55
N VAL A 69 3.69 13.54 -5.72
CA VAL A 69 4.17 12.23 -6.16
C VAL A 69 4.27 12.19 -7.69
N GLY A 70 5.49 12.09 -8.20
CA GLY A 70 5.77 11.98 -9.64
C GLY A 70 5.79 10.54 -10.16
N SER A 71 6.16 9.57 -9.32
CA SER A 71 6.09 8.14 -9.65
C SER A 71 5.76 7.30 -8.41
N THR A 72 5.12 6.15 -8.63
CA THR A 72 4.66 5.23 -7.58
C THR A 72 5.01 3.79 -7.90
N ALA A 73 5.23 2.98 -6.86
CA ALA A 73 5.20 1.53 -6.92
C ALA A 73 4.19 0.99 -5.89
N ILE A 74 3.33 0.05 -6.31
CA ILE A 74 2.29 -0.54 -5.48
C ILE A 74 2.44 -2.05 -5.48
N ALA A 75 2.41 -2.64 -4.29
CA ALA A 75 2.27 -4.07 -4.08
C ALA A 75 0.97 -4.38 -3.35
N SER A 76 0.20 -5.34 -3.86
CA SER A 76 -0.98 -5.85 -3.16
C SER A 76 -0.55 -6.84 -2.08
N LEU A 77 -1.20 -6.79 -0.92
CA LEU A 77 -0.95 -7.71 0.19
C LEU A 77 -1.87 -8.92 0.05
N ASN A 78 -1.51 -9.84 -0.83
CA ASN A 78 -2.36 -10.97 -1.21
C ASN A 78 -1.74 -12.31 -0.80
N HIS A 79 -2.27 -12.89 0.28
CA HIS A 79 -1.91 -14.26 0.70
C HIS A 79 -3.11 -14.92 1.35
N LEU A 80 -3.70 -15.92 0.68
CA LEU A 80 -4.98 -16.54 1.08
C LEU A 80 -6.11 -15.51 1.20
N GLY A 81 -6.08 -14.48 0.34
CA GLY A 81 -7.00 -13.35 0.38
C GLY A 81 -6.26 -12.03 0.23
N LEU A 82 -7.00 -11.01 -0.21
CA LEU A 82 -6.50 -9.65 -0.38
C LEU A 82 -6.68 -8.87 0.93
N HIS A 83 -5.58 -8.54 1.58
CA HIS A 83 -5.59 -7.90 2.91
C HIS A 83 -5.32 -6.40 2.87
N GLY A 84 -4.89 -5.86 1.73
CA GLY A 84 -4.54 -4.45 1.62
C GLY A 84 -3.55 -4.16 0.50
N VAL A 85 -2.97 -2.97 0.55
CA VAL A 85 -1.92 -2.51 -0.37
C VAL A 85 -0.80 -1.80 0.38
N LEU A 86 0.42 -1.97 -0.13
CA LEU A 86 1.59 -1.21 0.26
C LEU A 86 2.05 -0.40 -0.96
N ALA A 87 2.13 0.92 -0.81
CA ALA A 87 2.55 1.84 -1.85
C ALA A 87 3.72 2.71 -1.38
N ILE A 88 4.64 2.96 -2.30
CA ILE A 88 5.74 3.90 -2.14
C ILE A 88 5.73 4.89 -3.30
N GLY A 89 6.08 6.14 -3.01
CA GLY A 89 6.08 7.22 -3.97
C GLY A 89 7.36 8.05 -3.91
N SER A 90 7.70 8.66 -5.03
CA SER A 90 8.82 9.59 -5.17
C SER A 90 8.36 10.86 -5.88
N ARG A 91 8.96 12.01 -5.53
CA ARG A 91 8.82 13.24 -6.33
C ARG A 91 9.44 13.09 -7.72
N ASP A 92 10.49 12.25 -7.78
CA ASP A 92 11.13 11.62 -8.94
C ASP A 92 10.18 10.98 -9.98
N PRO A 93 9.75 11.58 -11.11
CA PRO A 93 8.89 10.87 -12.08
C PRO A 93 9.56 9.66 -12.74
N GLN A 94 10.89 9.56 -12.70
CA GLN A 94 11.67 8.45 -13.27
C GLN A 94 11.97 7.35 -12.25
N HIS A 95 11.87 7.64 -10.95
CA HIS A 95 12.38 6.78 -9.88
C HIS A 95 11.70 5.41 -9.84
N TYR A 96 10.36 5.35 -9.94
CA TYR A 96 9.59 4.10 -9.99
C TYR A 96 8.97 3.84 -11.38
N LYS A 97 9.74 4.03 -12.45
CA LYS A 97 9.29 3.66 -13.82
C LYS A 97 9.48 2.19 -14.18
N SER A 98 10.31 1.47 -13.44
CA SER A 98 10.56 0.05 -13.67
C SER A 98 10.52 -0.74 -12.38
N SER A 99 10.19 -2.02 -12.49
CA SER A 99 10.08 -2.94 -11.36
C SER A 99 11.43 -3.37 -10.78
N VAL A 100 12.55 -3.11 -11.47
CA VAL A 100 13.89 -3.56 -11.04
C VAL A 100 14.28 -2.90 -9.71
N GLY A 101 13.93 -1.63 -9.52
CA GLY A 101 14.16 -0.89 -8.28
C GLY A 101 13.18 -1.24 -7.15
N THR A 102 12.16 -2.07 -7.40
CA THR A 102 11.06 -2.31 -6.45
C THR A 102 10.98 -3.76 -5.99
N LEU A 103 12.00 -4.58 -6.27
CA LEU A 103 12.09 -5.96 -5.77
C LEU A 103 12.00 -6.03 -4.24
N PHE A 104 12.63 -5.09 -3.53
CA PHE A 104 12.52 -5.02 -2.07
C PHE A 104 11.07 -4.83 -1.60
N LEU A 105 10.26 -4.06 -2.36
CA LEU A 105 8.86 -3.83 -2.07
C LEU A 105 8.06 -5.13 -2.18
N SER A 106 8.34 -5.97 -3.19
CA SER A 106 7.74 -7.30 -3.33
C SER A 106 8.03 -8.15 -2.11
N TYR A 107 9.30 -8.21 -1.67
CA TYR A 107 9.67 -9.02 -0.51
C TYR A 107 8.98 -8.56 0.77
N ILE A 108 8.91 -7.24 1.00
CA ILE A 108 8.19 -6.69 2.16
C ILE A 108 6.71 -7.05 2.08
N ALA A 109 6.08 -6.87 0.90
CA ALA A 109 4.68 -7.20 0.69
C ALA A 109 4.39 -8.69 0.92
N ASP A 110 5.24 -9.59 0.45
CA ASP A 110 5.09 -11.04 0.64
C ASP A 110 5.17 -11.43 2.11
N VAL A 111 6.14 -10.87 2.84
CA VAL A 111 6.28 -11.11 4.28
C VAL A 111 5.08 -10.56 5.03
N LEU A 112 4.67 -9.32 4.76
CA LEU A 112 3.51 -8.70 5.40
C LEU A 112 2.22 -9.49 5.12
N SER A 113 1.99 -9.91 3.89
CA SER A 113 0.80 -10.67 3.49
C SER A 113 0.65 -11.97 4.27
N ARG A 114 1.76 -12.62 4.61
CA ARG A 114 1.77 -13.87 5.40
C ARG A 114 1.62 -13.62 6.91
N LEU A 115 2.02 -12.43 7.38
CA LEU A 115 1.92 -12.06 8.78
C LEU A 115 0.54 -11.53 9.15
N LEU A 116 -0.11 -10.76 8.27
CA LEU A 116 -1.41 -10.12 8.53
C LEU A 116 -2.50 -11.08 9.02
N PRO A 117 -2.70 -12.29 8.44
CA PRO A 117 -3.70 -13.24 8.93
C PRO A 117 -3.53 -13.63 10.41
N ARG A 118 -2.28 -13.63 10.91
CA ARG A 118 -1.98 -13.97 12.31
C ARG A 118 -2.49 -12.91 13.28
N PHE A 119 -2.53 -11.66 12.84
CA PHE A 119 -3.06 -10.54 13.63
C PHE A 119 -4.56 -10.35 13.40
N ALA A 120 -5.07 -10.65 12.21
CA ALA A 120 -6.50 -10.62 11.92
C ALA A 120 -7.31 -11.57 12.81
N HIS A 121 -6.73 -12.69 13.25
CA HIS A 121 -7.37 -13.59 14.23
C HIS A 121 -7.38 -13.02 15.66
N SER A 122 -6.37 -12.23 16.05
CA SER A 122 -6.32 -11.53 17.34
C SER A 122 -7.19 -10.26 17.38
N LEU A 123 -7.64 -9.78 16.21
CA LEU A 123 -8.52 -8.61 16.07
C LEU A 123 -10.00 -8.98 15.97
N ARG A 124 -10.35 -10.28 16.01
CA ARG A 124 -11.71 -10.67 16.36
C ARG A 124 -11.93 -10.29 17.81
N SER A 125 -12.66 -9.19 18.02
CA SER A 125 -13.26 -8.87 19.31
C SER A 125 -13.88 -10.15 19.86
N VAL A 126 -13.42 -10.58 21.02
CA VAL A 126 -14.06 -11.63 21.80
C VAL A 126 -15.49 -11.15 22.04
N ARG A 127 -16.43 -11.76 21.34
CA ARG A 127 -17.84 -11.77 21.72
C ARG A 127 -18.09 -13.00 22.55
#